data_AF-A0A521Y659-F1
#
_entry.id   AF-A0A521Y659-F1
#
_cell.length_a   1.000
_cell.length_b   1.000
_cell.length_c   1.000
_cell.angle_alpha   90.00
_cell.angle_beta   90.00
_cell.angle_gamma   90.00
#
_symmetry.space_group_name_H-M   'P 1'
#
loop_
_entity.id
_entity.type
_entity.pdbx_description
1 polymer ?
#
loop_
_entity_poly.entity_id
_entity_poly.type
_entity_poly.pdbx_seq_one_letter_code
_entity_poly.pdbx_strand_id
1 'polypeptide(L)'
;MPIPTTKHKQEFERLEARISNEKKSFLKHAADLVGRSLTDFVVNSAYEAATRVIKEQEQIKLSIEDSNTFISALQNAPTPSNVLIAAAKKYKKEIISK
;
A
#
# COMPACT_ATOMS: atom_id res chain seq x y z
N MET A 1 15.85 9.10 36.44
CA MET A 1 15.98 9.68 35.09
C MET A 1 14.58 9.87 34.52
N PRO A 2 14.18 11.08 34.09
CA PRO A 2 12.92 11.26 33.38
C PRO A 2 13.06 10.73 31.94
N ILE A 3 12.08 9.96 31.50
CA ILE A 3 11.96 9.46 30.12
C ILE A 3 11.52 10.64 29.24
N PRO A 4 12.23 10.98 28.15
CA PRO A 4 11.81 12.05 27.27
C PRO A 4 10.53 11.62 26.54
N THR A 5 9.39 12.20 26.92
CA THR A 5 8.16 12.13 26.15
C THR A 5 8.28 13.10 24.98
N THR A 6 8.73 12.62 23.82
CA THR A 6 8.58 13.35 22.56
C THR A 6 7.08 13.50 22.29
N LYS A 7 6.54 14.68 22.60
CA LYS A 7 5.23 15.11 22.09
C LYS A 7 5.34 15.14 20.57
N HIS A 8 4.86 14.10 19.88
CA HIS A 8 4.61 14.19 18.45
C HIS A 8 3.56 15.28 18.25
N LYS A 9 4.00 16.46 17.79
CA LYS A 9 3.12 17.48 17.26
C LYS A 9 2.42 16.84 16.06
N GLN A 10 1.12 16.62 16.15
CA GLN A 10 0.33 16.22 14.96
C GLN A 10 0.41 17.38 13.97
N GLU A 11 1.26 17.22 12.95
CA GLU A 11 1.31 18.14 11.82
C GLU A 11 0.05 17.87 10.97
N PHE A 12 -0.81 18.88 10.85
CA PHE A 12 -2.01 18.83 10.01
C PHE A 12 -1.70 19.47 8.68
N GLU A 13 -1.92 18.73 7.59
CA GLU A 13 -1.78 19.24 6.23
C GLU A 13 -3.15 19.41 5.56
N ARG A 14 -3.24 20.36 4.63
CA ARG A 14 -4.48 20.65 3.89
C ARG A 14 -4.54 19.83 2.61
N LEU A 15 -5.62 19.06 2.46
CA LEU A 15 -5.99 18.44 1.19
C LEU A 15 -6.81 19.43 0.36
N GLU A 16 -6.23 20.01 -0.68
CA GLU A 16 -6.94 20.91 -1.59
C GLU A 16 -7.53 20.15 -2.79
N ALA A 17 -8.84 20.25 -2.98
CA ALA A 17 -9.53 19.69 -4.13
C ALA A 17 -10.69 20.60 -4.55
N ARG A 18 -10.83 20.80 -5.87
CA ARG A 18 -11.99 21.47 -6.46
C ARG A 18 -12.95 20.41 -7.00
N ILE A 19 -14.23 20.52 -6.63
CA ILE A 19 -15.29 19.63 -7.08
C ILE A 19 -16.45 20.46 -7.65
N SER A 20 -17.21 19.87 -8.58
CA SER A 20 -18.45 20.50 -9.08
C SER A 20 -19.51 20.55 -7.99
N ASN A 21 -20.50 21.43 -8.16
CA ASN A 21 -21.65 21.54 -7.25
C ASN A 21 -22.43 20.22 -7.16
N GLU A 22 -22.58 19.52 -8.28
CA GLU A 22 -23.22 18.19 -8.34
C GLU A 22 -22.49 17.18 -7.45
N LYS A 23 -21.16 17.05 -7.61
CA LYS A 23 -20.33 16.17 -6.77
C LYS A 23 -20.43 16.53 -5.30
N LYS A 24 -20.40 17.83 -4.98
CA LYS A 24 -20.55 18.31 -3.59
C LYS A 24 -21.90 17.90 -3.00
N SER A 25 -22.99 18.07 -3.76
CA SER A 25 -24.34 17.70 -3.31
C SER A 25 -24.45 16.20 -3.06
N PHE A 26 -23.94 15.39 -3.98
CA PHE A 26 -23.94 13.94 -3.85
C PHE A 26 -23.13 13.45 -2.65
N LEU A 27 -21.90 13.95 -2.47
CA LEU A 27 -21.05 13.61 -1.32
C LEU A 27 -21.69 14.06 0.00
N LYS A 28 -22.36 15.22 0.02
CA LYS A 28 -23.07 15.70 1.21
C LYS A 28 -24.21 14.77 1.58
N HIS A 29 -25.02 14.36 0.60
CA HIS A 29 -26.10 13.41 0.85
C HIS A 29 -25.56 12.08 1.41
N ALA A 30 -24.47 11.56 0.85
CA ALA A 30 -23.81 10.35 1.36
C ALA A 30 -23.31 10.54 2.81
N ALA A 31 -22.72 11.70 3.12
CA ALA A 31 -22.27 12.03 4.47
C ALA A 31 -23.44 12.11 5.47
N ASP A 32 -24.54 12.73 5.06
CA ASP A 32 -25.77 12.84 5.86
C ASP A 32 -26.37 11.45 6.17
N LEU A 33 -26.37 10.52 5.20
CA LEU A 33 -26.85 9.15 5.38
C LEU A 33 -26.05 8.36 6.44
N VAL A 34 -24.75 8.61 6.55
CA VAL A 34 -23.88 7.95 7.54
C VAL A 34 -23.73 8.75 8.84
N GLY A 35 -24.43 9.88 8.97
CA GLY A 35 -24.43 10.73 10.17
C GLY A 35 -23.09 11.42 10.43
N ARG A 36 -22.36 11.80 9.37
CA ARG A 36 -21.03 12.45 9.48
C ARG A 36 -21.00 13.77 8.73
N SER A 37 -20.07 14.65 9.12
CA SER A 37 -19.81 15.87 8.34
C SER A 37 -19.25 15.53 6.96
N LEU A 38 -19.51 16.37 5.95
CA LEU A 38 -18.96 16.20 4.61
C LEU A 38 -17.42 16.08 4.63
N THR A 39 -16.74 16.88 5.45
CA THR A 39 -15.28 16.84 5.57
C THR A 39 -14.80 15.50 6.13
N ASP A 40 -15.39 15.04 7.24
CA ASP A 40 -15.04 13.74 7.83
C ASP A 40 -15.31 12.58 6.86
N PHE A 41 -16.45 12.63 6.17
CA PHE A 41 -16.80 11.64 5.16
C PHE A 41 -15.78 11.58 4.03
N VAL A 42 -15.39 12.72 3.46
CA VAL A 42 -14.43 12.78 2.35
C VAL A 42 -13.04 12.33 2.78
N VAL A 43 -12.55 12.78 3.95
CA VAL A 43 -11.22 12.42 4.45
C VAL A 43 -11.15 10.91 4.72
N ASN A 44 -12.12 10.34 5.42
CA ASN A 44 -12.14 8.91 5.71
C ASN A 44 -12.31 8.08 4.43
N SER A 45 -13.21 8.49 3.52
CA SER A 45 -13.40 7.79 2.24
C SER A 45 -12.13 7.79 1.39
N ALA A 46 -11.42 8.92 1.33
CA ALA A 46 -10.14 9.01 0.63
C ALA A 46 -9.07 8.12 1.27
N TYR A 47 -9.00 8.09 2.60
CA TYR A 47 -8.05 7.25 3.34
C TYR A 47 -8.35 5.75 3.16
N GLU A 48 -9.61 5.34 3.20
CA GLU A 48 -10.04 3.96 2.95
C GLU A 48 -9.71 3.51 1.52
N ALA A 49 -9.98 4.37 0.54
CA ALA A 49 -9.65 4.10 -0.86
C ALA A 49 -8.12 3.97 -1.05
N ALA A 50 -7.33 4.89 -0.48
CA ALA A 50 -5.87 4.83 -0.54
C ALA A 50 -5.32 3.56 0.12
N THR A 51 -5.84 3.20 1.30
CA THR A 51 -5.46 1.97 2.01
C THR A 51 -5.71 0.73 1.17
N ARG A 52 -6.84 0.69 0.46
CA ARG A 52 -7.17 -0.43 -0.42
C ARG A 52 -6.19 -0.53 -1.58
N VAL A 53 -5.92 0.57 -2.26
CA VAL A 53 -4.97 0.62 -3.38
C VAL A 53 -3.58 0.17 -2.94
N ILE A 54 -3.07 0.68 -1.82
CA ILE A 54 -1.76 0.29 -1.28
C ILE A 54 -1.74 -1.21 -0.97
N LYS A 55 -2.76 -1.73 -0.29
CA LYS A 55 -2.84 -3.17 0.01
C LYS A 55 -2.88 -4.03 -1.25
N GLU A 56 -3.64 -3.62 -2.27
CA GLU A 56 -3.75 -4.36 -3.53
C GLU A 56 -2.44 -4.36 -4.33
N GLN A 57 -1.64 -3.29 -4.27
CA GLN A 57 -0.39 -3.18 -5.02
C GLN A 57 0.82 -3.77 -4.29
N GLU A 58 0.85 -3.67 -2.95
CA GLU A 58 2.04 -4.00 -2.17
C GLU A 58 1.93 -5.31 -1.40
N GLN A 59 0.74 -5.90 -1.27
CA GLN A 59 0.54 -7.12 -0.49
C GLN A 59 0.18 -8.29 -1.39
N ILE A 60 0.99 -9.35 -1.30
CA ILE A 60 0.66 -10.65 -1.88
C ILE A 60 -0.16 -11.42 -0.84
N LYS A 61 -1.43 -11.69 -1.14
CA LYS A 61 -2.26 -12.60 -0.34
C LYS A 61 -2.05 -14.02 -0.85
N LEU A 62 -1.40 -14.84 -0.04
CA LEU A 62 -1.19 -16.25 -0.32
C LEU A 62 -2.35 -17.07 0.25
N SER A 63 -2.79 -18.11 -0.46
CA SER A 63 -3.62 -19.15 0.14
C SER A 63 -2.81 -19.91 1.22
N ILE A 64 -3.47 -20.78 1.98
CA ILE A 64 -2.77 -21.64 2.94
C ILE A 64 -1.74 -22.53 2.22
N GLU A 65 -2.10 -23.07 1.05
CA GLU A 65 -1.23 -23.92 0.25
C GLU A 65 -0.04 -23.14 -0.33
N ASP A 66 -0.29 -21.94 -0.86
CA ASP A 66 0.78 -21.07 -1.36
C ASP A 66 1.71 -20.64 -0.23
N SER A 67 1.16 -20.36 0.96
CA SER A 67 1.93 -20.01 2.15
C SER A 67 2.85 -21.14 2.58
N ASN A 68 2.34 -22.37 2.62
CA ASN A 68 3.14 -23.55 2.94
C ASN A 68 4.25 -23.75 1.91
N THR A 69 3.95 -23.58 0.62
CA THR A 69 4.93 -23.67 -0.47
C THR A 69 6.00 -22.59 -0.33
N PHE A 70 5.59 -21.35 -0.06
CA PHE A 70 6.49 -20.21 0.12
C PHE A 70 7.42 -20.41 1.33
N ILE A 71 6.88 -20.79 2.50
CA ILE A 71 7.67 -21.08 3.69
C ILE A 71 8.63 -22.26 3.46
N SER A 72 8.17 -23.32 2.79
CA SER A 72 9.01 -24.47 2.45
C SER A 72 10.18 -24.06 1.54
N ALA A 73 9.94 -23.18 0.57
CA ALA A 73 10.97 -22.64 -0.31
C ALA A 73 11.98 -21.73 0.43
N LEU A 74 11.53 -21.00 1.46
CA LEU A 74 12.44 -20.20 2.31
C LEU A 74 13.30 -21.08 3.23
N GLN A 75 12.73 -22.13 3.81
CA GLN A 75 13.43 -23.04 4.72
C GLN A 75 14.37 -23.99 3.97
N ASN A 76 13.93 -24.48 2.82
CA ASN A 76 14.65 -25.45 1.98
C ASN A 76 14.86 -24.86 0.59
N ALA A 77 15.70 -23.81 0.53
CA ALA A 77 15.99 -23.12 -0.71
C ALA A 77 16.54 -24.09 -1.76
N PRO A 78 15.84 -24.32 -2.89
CA PRO A 78 16.31 -25.23 -3.92
C PRO A 78 17.54 -24.67 -4.62
N THR A 79 18.44 -25.55 -5.08
CA THR A 79 19.58 -25.13 -5.89
C THR A 79 19.10 -24.50 -7.21
N PRO A 80 19.64 -23.34 -7.62
CA PRO A 80 19.30 -22.71 -8.89
C PRO A 80 19.51 -23.64 -10.09
N SER A 81 18.59 -23.61 -11.06
CA SER A 81 18.74 -24.39 -12.29
C SER A 81 19.87 -23.84 -13.18
N ASN A 82 20.45 -24.69 -14.03
CA ASN A 82 21.47 -24.27 -14.99
C ASN A 82 21.00 -23.12 -15.90
N VAL A 83 19.70 -23.11 -16.24
CA VAL A 83 19.07 -22.04 -17.04
C VAL A 83 19.05 -20.73 -16.26
N LEU A 84 18.66 -20.75 -14.97
CA LEU A 84 18.62 -19.56 -14.12
C LEU A 84 20.03 -18.97 -13.91
N ILE A 85 21.03 -19.84 -13.71
CA ILE A 85 22.44 -19.44 -13.60
C ILE A 85 22.93 -18.77 -14.89
N ALA A 86 22.61 -19.35 -16.06
CA ALA A 86 23.00 -18.78 -17.35
C ALA A 86 22.35 -17.41 -17.59
N ALA A 87 21.06 -17.26 -17.26
CA ALA A 87 20.33 -15.99 -17.37
C ALA A 87 20.93 -14.91 -16.46
N ALA A 88 21.23 -15.23 -15.20
CA ALA A 88 21.88 -14.30 -14.27
C ALA A 88 23.27 -13.84 -14.77
N LYS A 89 24.06 -14.78 -15.32
CA LYS A 89 25.36 -14.45 -15.93
C LYS A 89 25.23 -13.53 -17.14
N LYS A 90 24.22 -13.73 -17.99
CA LYS A 90 23.93 -12.87 -19.15
C LYS A 90 23.56 -11.46 -18.71
N TYR A 91 22.60 -11.33 -17.79
CA TYR A 91 22.15 -10.04 -17.26
C TYR A 91 23.31 -9.24 -16.63
N LYS A 92 24.16 -9.90 -15.83
CA LYS A 92 25.34 -9.26 -15.22
C LYS A 92 26.32 -8.72 -16.27
N LYS A 93 26.50 -9.41 -17.40
CA LYS A 93 27.34 -8.91 -18.51
C LYS A 93 26.73 -7.70 -19.21
N GLU A 94 25.42 -7.70 -19.42
CA GLU A 94 24.70 -6.61 -20.11
C GLU A 94 24.66 -5.33 -19.27
N ILE A 95 24.56 -5.42 -17.94
CA ILE A 95 24.59 -4.26 -17.05
C ILE A 95 26.00 -3.71 -16.85
N ILE A 96 27.02 -4.56 -16.74
CA ILE A 96 28.41 -4.12 -16.54
C ILE A 96 29.02 -3.56 -17.84
N SER A 97 28.41 -3.86 -18.99
CA SER A 97 28.84 -3.34 -20.31
C SER A 97 28.20 -1.99 -20.68
N LYS A 98 27.47 -1.33 -19.77
CA LYS A 98 26.83 -0.03 -19.98
C LYS A 98 27.31 0.97 -18.95
#